data_AF-I9LF77-F1
#
_entry.id   AF-I9LF77-F1
#
_cell.length_a   1.000
_cell.length_b   1.000
_cell.length_c   1.000
_cell.angle_alpha   90.00
_cell.angle_beta   90.00
_cell.angle_gamma   90.00
#
_symmetry.space_group_name_H-M   'P 1'
#
loop_
_entity.id
_entity.type
_entity.pdbx_description
1 polymer ?
#
loop_
_entity_poly.entity_id
_entity_poly.type
_entity_poly.pdbx_seq_one_letter_code
_entity_poly.pdbx_strand_id
1 'polypeptide(L)'
;MPSKDFMDQYGVKKNDGVSMNMEHPYPGTGGRHRDTRSYGAGTDLTETPREALARDILDARKIYQNDGLYTPEIRQSLQDVIDLNKNMYPDIFKK
;
A
#
# COMPACT_ATOMS: atom_id res chain seq x y z
N MET A 1 -1.45 2.06 0.65
CA MET A 1 -0.52 3.15 0.47
C MET A 1 -1.05 4.39 1.17
N PRO A 2 -0.15 5.23 1.70
CA PRO A 2 -0.51 6.56 2.20
C PRO A 2 -1.26 7.36 1.14
N SER A 3 -2.17 8.24 1.58
CA SER A 3 -2.91 9.09 0.65
C SER A 3 -1.98 10.09 -0.04
N LYS A 4 -2.31 10.41 -1.29
CA LYS A 4 -1.70 11.51 -2.02
C LYS A 4 -1.75 12.80 -1.21
N ASP A 5 -2.91 13.15 -0.65
CA ASP A 5 -3.08 14.44 0.04
C ASP A 5 -2.22 14.52 1.31
N PHE A 6 -1.88 13.37 1.90
CA PHE A 6 -0.96 13.31 3.02
C PHE A 6 0.50 13.42 2.54
N MET A 7 0.87 12.70 1.49
CA MET A 7 2.22 12.74 0.91
C MET A 7 2.57 14.12 0.32
N ASP A 8 1.58 14.83 -0.25
CA ASP A 8 1.74 16.19 -0.78
C ASP A 8 2.13 17.18 0.34
N GLN A 9 1.72 16.96 1.61
CA GLN A 9 2.14 17.80 2.74
C GLN A 9 3.64 17.71 3.03
N TYR A 10 4.27 16.61 2.62
CA TYR A 10 5.72 16.39 2.73
C TYR A 10 6.44 16.70 1.41
N GLY A 11 5.75 17.31 0.43
CA GLY A 11 6.31 17.67 -0.87
C GLY A 11 6.46 16.50 -1.84
N VAL A 12 5.92 15.33 -1.53
CA VAL A 12 5.97 14.15 -2.40
C VAL A 12 4.80 14.20 -3.38
N LYS A 13 5.09 14.40 -4.67
CA LYS A 13 4.04 14.46 -5.71
C LYS A 13 3.39 13.10 -5.90
N LYS A 14 2.13 13.11 -6.34
CA LYS A 14 1.35 11.91 -6.70
C LYS A 14 2.12 10.83 -7.47
N ASN A 15 2.94 11.22 -8.45
CA ASN A 15 3.64 10.28 -9.33
C ASN A 15 4.96 9.76 -8.74
N ASP A 16 5.42 10.35 -7.63
CA ASP A 16 6.67 9.98 -6.96
C ASP A 16 6.38 9.02 -5.77
N GLY A 17 5.11 8.75 -5.46
CA GLY A 17 4.70 7.81 -4.44
C GLY A 17 4.92 6.35 -4.84
N VAL A 18 5.31 5.52 -3.88
CA VAL A 18 5.42 4.07 -4.09
C VAL A 18 4.04 3.43 -4.10
N SER A 19 3.76 2.62 -5.11
CA SER A 19 2.52 1.85 -5.24
C SER A 19 2.81 0.40 -5.62
N MET A 20 1.87 -0.49 -5.34
CA MET A 20 1.93 -1.89 -5.75
C MET A 20 0.65 -2.26 -6.49
N ASN A 21 0.79 -3.06 -7.54
CA ASN A 21 -0.35 -3.65 -8.22
C ASN A 21 -0.60 -5.06 -7.67
N MET A 22 -1.86 -5.43 -7.58
CA MET A 22 -2.31 -6.77 -7.22
C MET A 22 -3.31 -7.23 -8.26
N GLU A 23 -3.23 -8.50 -8.68
CA GLU A 23 -4.29 -9.10 -9.49
C GLU A 23 -5.58 -9.15 -8.68
N HIS A 24 -6.72 -8.78 -9.28
CA HIS A 24 -8.01 -8.76 -8.61
C HIS A 24 -9.08 -9.51 -9.42
N PRO A 25 -10.13 -10.05 -8.79
CA PRO A 25 -11.19 -10.77 -9.49
C PRO A 25 -12.01 -9.86 -10.42
N TYR A 26 -12.27 -10.34 -11.64
CA TYR A 26 -13.13 -9.70 -12.64
C TYR A 26 -14.61 -10.13 -12.45
N PRO A 27 -15.61 -9.25 -12.64
CA PRO A 27 -15.55 -7.85 -13.11
C PRO A 27 -15.17 -6.85 -12.02
N GLY A 28 -14.28 -5.89 -12.33
CA GLY A 28 -13.75 -4.86 -11.43
C GLY A 28 -13.56 -3.49 -12.08
N THR A 29 -13.70 -2.40 -11.30
CA THR A 29 -13.41 -1.01 -11.73
C THR A 29 -12.54 -0.32 -10.69
N GLY A 30 -11.45 0.31 -11.14
CA GLY A 30 -10.49 1.01 -10.28
C GLY A 30 -9.18 0.24 -10.05
N GLY A 31 -8.15 0.94 -9.56
CA GLY A 31 -6.79 0.40 -9.41
C GLY A 31 -6.50 -0.32 -8.09
N ARG A 32 -7.39 -0.28 -7.09
CA ARG A 32 -7.20 -0.94 -5.78
C ARG A 32 -7.83 -2.33 -5.77
N HIS A 33 -7.17 -3.29 -5.12
CA HIS A 33 -7.73 -4.63 -4.91
C HIS A 33 -8.97 -4.55 -4.02
N ARG A 34 -10.05 -5.23 -4.41
CA ARG A 34 -11.37 -5.09 -3.77
C ARG A 34 -11.43 -5.48 -2.31
N ASP A 35 -10.62 -6.45 -1.92
CA ASP A 35 -10.56 -6.94 -0.54
C ASP A 35 -9.66 -6.10 0.37
N THR A 36 -9.05 -5.02 -0.14
CA THR A 36 -8.31 -4.08 0.70
C THR A 36 -9.28 -3.16 1.42
N ARG A 37 -9.01 -2.83 2.70
CA ARG A 37 -9.84 -1.89 3.47
C ARG A 37 -9.92 -0.51 2.82
N SER A 38 -8.93 -0.15 2.02
CA SER A 38 -8.86 1.13 1.30
C SER A 38 -9.63 1.14 -0.03
N TYR A 39 -10.25 0.03 -0.46
CA TYR A 39 -11.07 0.00 -1.68
C TYR A 39 -12.36 0.84 -1.50
N GLY A 40 -12.61 1.77 -2.43
CA GLY A 40 -13.75 2.69 -2.37
C GLY A 40 -13.70 3.73 -1.22
N ALA A 41 -12.71 3.64 -0.34
CA ALA A 41 -12.50 4.60 0.73
C ALA A 41 -11.83 5.88 0.21
N GLY A 42 -12.31 7.03 0.68
CA GLY A 42 -11.70 8.33 0.47
C GLY A 42 -10.33 8.45 1.15
N THR A 43 -9.74 9.63 1.08
CA THR A 43 -8.49 9.92 1.78
C THR A 43 -8.71 9.81 3.29
N ASP A 44 -8.05 8.84 3.93
CA ASP A 44 -7.94 8.77 5.39
C ASP A 44 -6.69 9.55 5.83
N LEU A 45 -6.90 10.64 6.57
CA LEU A 45 -5.84 11.47 7.15
C LEU A 45 -5.59 11.15 8.63
N THR A 46 -6.35 10.21 9.21
CA THR A 46 -6.19 9.83 10.62
C THR A 46 -5.01 8.91 10.84
N GLU A 47 -4.63 8.14 9.81
CA GLU A 47 -3.47 7.25 9.81
C GLU A 47 -2.22 8.01 9.31
N THR A 48 -1.09 7.84 10.01
CA THR A 48 0.21 8.28 9.51
C THR A 48 0.61 7.50 8.25
N PRO A 49 1.55 7.99 7.42
CA PRO A 49 1.94 7.29 6.19
C PRO A 49 2.46 5.88 6.46
N ARG A 50 3.13 5.72 7.59
CA ARG A 50 3.61 4.43 8.09
C ARG A 50 2.49 3.48 8.48
N GLU A 51 1.47 3.97 9.19
CA GLU A 51 0.30 3.16 9.56
C GLU A 51 -0.48 2.74 8.32
N ALA A 52 -0.72 3.67 7.39
CA ALA A 52 -1.38 3.39 6.12
C ALA A 52 -0.60 2.36 5.30
N LEU A 53 0.73 2.48 5.21
CA LEU A 53 1.58 1.48 4.55
C LEU A 53 1.47 0.12 5.23
N ALA A 54 1.60 0.07 6.56
CA ALA A 54 1.53 -1.18 7.32
C ALA A 54 0.16 -1.86 7.14
N ARG A 55 -0.92 -1.09 7.20
CA ARG A 55 -2.28 -1.58 6.99
C ARG A 55 -2.44 -2.20 5.60
N ASP A 56 -2.04 -1.51 4.54
CA ASP A 56 -2.22 -2.04 3.18
C ASP A 56 -1.32 -3.25 2.89
N ILE A 57 -0.12 -3.33 3.46
CA ILE A 57 0.72 -4.54 3.37
C ILE A 57 0.07 -5.72 4.13
N LEU A 58 -0.56 -5.46 5.28
CA LEU A 58 -1.29 -6.49 6.03
C LEU A 58 -2.53 -6.96 5.26
N ASP A 59 -3.27 -6.05 4.62
CA ASP A 59 -4.41 -6.39 3.79
C ASP A 59 -3.95 -7.25 2.60
N ALA A 60 -2.93 -6.81 1.86
CA ALA A 60 -2.36 -7.56 0.73
C ALA A 60 -1.89 -8.96 1.16
N ARG A 61 -1.19 -9.07 2.29
CA ARG A 61 -0.77 -10.35 2.85
C ARG A 61 -1.96 -11.26 3.14
N LYS A 62 -3.01 -10.75 3.80
CA LYS A 62 -4.20 -11.54 4.13
C LYS A 62 -4.91 -12.03 2.88
N ILE A 63 -5.02 -11.18 1.86
CA ILE A 63 -5.62 -11.54 0.56
C ILE A 63 -4.86 -12.72 -0.05
N TYR A 64 -3.54 -12.58 -0.24
CA TYR A 64 -2.72 -13.66 -0.79
C TYR A 64 -2.77 -14.94 0.05
N GLN A 65 -2.88 -14.83 1.39
CA GLN A 65 -3.02 -15.99 2.25
C GLN A 65 -4.37 -16.69 2.08
N ASN A 66 -5.46 -15.92 1.97
CA ASN A 66 -6.81 -16.45 1.78
C ASN A 66 -6.97 -17.11 0.41
N ASP A 67 -6.32 -16.56 -0.62
CA ASP A 67 -6.34 -17.10 -1.98
C ASP A 67 -5.37 -18.27 -2.18
N GLY A 68 -4.57 -18.62 -1.17
CA GLY A 68 -3.54 -19.67 -1.27
C GLY A 68 -2.34 -19.29 -2.14
N LEU A 69 -2.17 -18.00 -2.45
CA LEU A 69 -1.13 -17.43 -3.32
C LEU A 69 0.05 -16.82 -2.53
N TYR A 70 0.09 -16.96 -1.20
CA TYR A 70 1.15 -16.40 -0.37
C TYR A 70 2.47 -17.20 -0.47
N THR A 71 3.20 -17.00 -1.56
CA THR A 71 4.50 -17.63 -1.82
C THR A 71 5.67 -16.85 -1.21
N PRO A 72 6.89 -17.42 -1.14
CA PRO A 72 8.09 -16.68 -0.76
C PRO A 72 8.36 -15.44 -1.61
N GLU A 73 8.05 -15.48 -2.92
CA GLU A 73 8.21 -14.36 -3.84
C GLU A 73 7.25 -13.21 -3.51
N ILE A 74 5.98 -13.54 -3.18
CA ILE A 74 5.00 -12.55 -2.71
C ILE A 74 5.42 -11.95 -1.38
N ARG A 75 5.95 -12.77 -0.45
CA ARG A 75 6.49 -12.25 0.80
C ARG A 75 7.63 -11.26 0.55
N GLN A 76 8.56 -11.59 -0.35
CA GLN A 76 9.68 -10.74 -0.68
C GLN A 76 9.21 -9.43 -1.32
N SER A 77 8.27 -9.48 -2.27
CA SER A 77 7.76 -8.27 -2.91
C SER A 77 7.05 -7.32 -1.93
N LEU A 78 6.29 -7.86 -0.96
CA LEU A 78 5.71 -7.06 0.12
C LEU A 78 6.80 -6.40 0.99
N GLN A 79 7.90 -7.11 1.24
CA GLN A 79 9.04 -6.59 1.98
C GLN A 79 9.77 -5.49 1.21
N ASP A 80 10.00 -5.69 -0.09
CA ASP A 80 10.65 -4.73 -0.98
C ASP A 80 9.86 -3.41 -1.04
N VAL A 81 8.52 -3.48 -1.04
CA VAL A 81 7.67 -2.28 -1.00
C VAL A 81 7.85 -1.51 0.31
N ILE A 82 7.96 -2.20 1.45
CA ILE A 82 8.24 -1.56 2.74
C ILE A 82 9.59 -0.85 2.70
N ASP A 83 10.62 -1.55 2.22
CA ASP A 83 11.98 -1.05 2.21
C ASP A 83 12.15 0.11 1.22
N LEU A 84 11.50 0.04 0.06
CA LEU A 84 11.49 1.12 -0.93
C LEU A 84 10.87 2.41 -0.35
N ASN A 85 9.74 2.31 0.36
CA ASN A 85 9.13 3.47 1.02
C ASN A 85 10.06 4.10 2.06
N LYS A 86 10.70 3.28 2.90
CA LYS A 86 11.64 3.76 3.93
C LYS A 86 12.90 4.36 3.33
N ASN A 87 13.40 3.80 2.23
CA ASN A 87 14.62 4.27 1.57
C ASN A 87 14.38 5.58 0.80
N MET A 88 13.24 5.69 0.11
CA MET A 88 12.89 6.90 -0.65
C MET A 88 12.49 8.06 0.27
N TYR A 89 11.77 7.76 1.35
CA TYR A 89 11.19 8.78 2.24
C TYR A 89 11.48 8.49 3.71
N PRO A 90 12.76 8.43 4.13
CA PRO A 90 13.12 8.03 5.48
C PRO A 90 12.49 8.95 6.53
N ASP A 91 12.40 10.26 6.29
CA ASP A 91 11.80 11.22 7.22
C ASP A 91 10.30 11.01 7.45
N ILE A 92 9.60 10.51 6.42
CA ILE A 92 8.15 10.26 6.46
C ILE A 92 7.84 8.92 7.14
N PHE A 93 8.71 7.93 6.97
CA PHE A 93 8.53 6.56 7.49
C PHE A 93 9.40 6.23 8.71
N LYS A 94 9.99 7.25 9.35
CA LYS A 94 10.77 7.13 10.60
C LYS A 94 9.95 6.49 11.73
N LYS A 95 10.66 6.01 12.76
CA LYS A 95 10.09 5.32 13.92
C LYS A 95 9.85 6.27 15.07
#